data_AF-A0A2N3ERM3-F1
#
_entry.id   AF-A0A2N3ERM3-F1
#
_cell.length_a   1.000
_cell.length_b   1.000
_cell.length_c   1.000
_cell.angle_alpha   90.00
_cell.angle_beta   90.00
_cell.angle_gamma   90.00
#
_symmetry.space_group_name_H-M   'P 1'
#
loop_
_entity.id
_entity.type
_entity.pdbx_description
1 polymer ?
#
loop_
_entity_poly.entity_id
_entity_poly.type
_entity_poly.pdbx_seq_one_letter_code
_entity_poly.pdbx_strand_id
1 'polypeptide(L)'
;MRRAGATAASCPARPCAIIWACRASQAATVNAILLFTLGATAEVFYRRGFPSVVNHTSETAFACQVALDTFGQDAVIDGFRPRTASEDFAFFLEQVPGSFLFVGTGEGAPLHSPDYRFNDAIIGPAAALWVALARRFLTGETT
;
A
#
# COMPACT_ATOMS: atom_id res chain seq x y z
N MET A 1 -39.68 -25.34 -6.06
CA MET A 1 -39.91 -25.21 -4.61
C MET A 1 -38.89 -24.21 -4.05
N ARG A 2 -39.34 -23.39 -3.10
CA ARG A 2 -38.90 -22.00 -2.81
C ARG A 2 -37.44 -21.85 -2.36
N ARG A 3 -36.81 -20.74 -2.78
CA ARG A 3 -35.65 -20.12 -2.10
C ARG A 3 -36.10 -19.55 -0.74
N ALA A 4 -35.37 -19.84 0.31
CA ALA A 4 -35.40 -19.17 1.62
C ALA A 4 -34.09 -19.53 2.35
N GLY A 5 -33.37 -18.66 3.04
CA GLY A 5 -33.50 -17.24 3.30
C GLY A 5 -32.21 -16.80 4.00
N ALA A 6 -31.63 -15.69 3.57
CA ALA A 6 -30.57 -15.04 4.31
C ALA A 6 -31.23 -14.15 5.37
N THR A 7 -30.95 -14.43 6.65
CA THR A 7 -31.14 -13.47 7.74
C THR A 7 -30.05 -13.71 8.78
N ALA A 8 -28.95 -12.95 8.69
CA ALA A 8 -28.08 -12.74 9.84
C ALA A 8 -28.56 -11.44 10.50
N ALA A 9 -29.03 -11.57 11.73
CA ALA A 9 -29.62 -10.53 12.56
C ALA A 9 -28.67 -9.34 12.79
N SER A 10 -29.24 -8.15 12.84
CA SER A 10 -28.57 -6.95 13.36
C SER A 10 -28.33 -7.08 14.88
N CYS A 11 -27.16 -6.66 15.34
CA CYS A 11 -26.79 -6.58 16.77
C CYS A 11 -26.27 -5.16 17.06
N PRO A 12 -26.60 -4.54 18.21
CA PRO A 12 -26.76 -3.10 18.33
C PRO A 12 -25.44 -2.36 18.61
N ALA A 13 -25.39 -1.12 18.13
CA ALA A 13 -24.29 -0.19 18.36
C ALA A 13 -24.09 0.11 19.86
N ARG A 14 -22.83 0.05 20.32
CA ARG A 14 -22.35 0.83 21.46
C ARG A 14 -21.01 1.50 21.11
N PRO A 15 -20.77 2.74 21.56
CA PRO A 15 -19.72 3.59 21.03
C PRO A 15 -18.45 3.48 21.86
N CYS A 16 -17.42 2.84 21.31
CA CYS A 16 -16.04 3.08 21.70
C CYS A 16 -15.22 3.23 20.42
N ALA A 17 -14.64 4.41 20.25
CA ALA A 17 -13.80 4.77 19.14
C ALA A 17 -12.52 3.91 19.12
N ILE A 18 -12.37 3.10 18.07
CA ILE A 18 -11.16 2.88 17.25
C ILE A 18 -11.63 1.98 16.11
N ILE A 19 -11.49 2.50 14.88
CA ILE A 19 -12.04 1.93 13.66
C ILE A 19 -11.24 0.68 13.28
N TRP A 20 -11.64 -0.48 13.80
CA TRP A 20 -11.39 -1.76 13.15
C TRP A 20 -12.74 -2.37 12.83
N ALA A 21 -13.39 -1.83 11.80
CA ALA A 21 -14.51 -2.50 11.18
C ALA A 21 -13.96 -3.80 10.55
N CYS A 22 -13.98 -4.86 11.35
CA CYS A 22 -13.76 -6.24 10.97
C CYS A 22 -14.77 -6.58 9.87
N ARG A 23 -14.42 -6.29 8.61
CA ARG A 23 -15.08 -6.91 7.47
C ARG A 23 -14.76 -8.40 7.59
N ALA A 24 -15.82 -9.15 7.87
CA ALA A 24 -15.90 -10.61 7.98
C ALA A 24 -14.67 -11.35 7.42
N SER A 25 -13.93 -12.03 8.30
CA SER A 25 -13.09 -13.15 7.91
C SER A 25 -13.95 -14.10 7.07
N GLN A 26 -13.66 -14.21 5.78
CA GLN A 26 -14.28 -15.22 4.93
C GLN A 26 -13.64 -16.56 5.32
N ALA A 27 -14.27 -17.26 6.27
CA ALA A 27 -14.02 -18.69 6.42
C ALA A 27 -14.57 -19.35 5.15
N ALA A 28 -13.68 -19.84 4.30
CA ALA A 28 -14.06 -20.60 3.13
C ALA A 28 -13.71 -22.05 3.42
N THR A 29 -14.72 -22.92 3.49
CA THR A 29 -14.47 -24.36 3.47
C THR A 29 -14.03 -24.73 2.06
N VAL A 30 -12.72 -24.81 1.85
CA VAL A 30 -12.16 -25.23 0.57
C VAL A 30 -12.07 -26.75 0.56
N ASN A 31 -13.03 -27.41 -0.10
CA ASN A 31 -12.87 -28.81 -0.49
C ASN A 31 -11.88 -28.88 -1.67
N ALA A 32 -10.58 -28.88 -1.38
CA ALA A 32 -9.55 -28.98 -2.41
C ALA A 32 -9.49 -30.42 -2.97
N ILE A 33 -9.19 -30.53 -4.28
CA ILE A 33 -9.13 -31.80 -5.04
C ILE A 33 -8.20 -32.84 -4.40
N LEU A 34 -7.15 -32.40 -3.68
CA LEU A 34 -6.19 -33.27 -2.98
C LEU A 34 -6.77 -33.95 -1.72
N LEU A 35 -7.72 -33.29 -1.04
CA LEU A 35 -8.41 -33.81 0.14
C LEU A 35 -9.47 -34.85 -0.26
N PHE A 36 -10.09 -34.65 -1.43
CA PHE A 36 -11.07 -35.57 -2.01
C PHE A 36 -10.48 -36.95 -2.32
N THR A 37 -9.23 -37.02 -2.83
CA THR A 37 -8.58 -38.30 -3.15
C THR A 37 -8.07 -39.06 -1.92
N LEU A 38 -7.88 -38.37 -0.79
CA LEU A 38 -7.39 -38.94 0.48
C LEU A 38 -8.50 -39.10 1.54
N GLY A 39 -9.75 -38.72 1.23
CA GLY A 39 -10.88 -38.84 2.15
C GLY A 39 -10.82 -37.91 3.37
N ALA A 40 -10.02 -36.84 3.33
CA ALA A 40 -9.87 -35.90 4.42
C ALA A 40 -10.66 -34.60 4.16
N THR A 41 -10.94 -33.83 5.22
CA THR A 41 -11.57 -32.50 5.13
C THR A 41 -10.68 -31.44 5.79
N ALA A 42 -10.72 -30.21 5.29
CA ALA A 42 -9.97 -29.09 5.84
C ALA A 42 -10.86 -27.82 5.87
N GLU A 43 -10.73 -27.06 6.95
CA GLU A 43 -11.33 -25.72 7.08
C GLU A 43 -10.24 -24.66 6.87
N VAL A 44 -10.49 -23.72 5.96
CA VAL A 44 -9.54 -22.64 5.67
C VAL A 44 -10.09 -21.31 6.18
N PHE A 45 -9.36 -20.73 7.13
CA PHE A 45 -9.62 -19.39 7.63
C PHE A 45 -8.70 -18.42 6.91
N TYR A 46 -9.24 -17.71 5.91
CA TYR A 46 -8.48 -16.72 5.17
C TYR A 46 -8.87 -15.30 5.62
N ARG A 47 -7.87 -14.54 6.07
CA ARG A 47 -8.00 -13.11 6.34
C ARG A 47 -7.17 -12.37 5.31
N ARG A 48 -7.81 -11.49 4.52
CA ARG A 48 -7.06 -10.59 3.63
C ARG A 48 -6.26 -9.62 4.51
N GLY A 49 -4.96 -9.54 4.22
CA GLY A 49 -4.09 -8.51 4.76
C GLY A 49 -4.19 -7.21 3.96
N PHE A 50 -3.10 -6.45 3.94
CA PHE A 50 -2.99 -5.21 3.18
C PHE A 50 -3.09 -5.47 1.67
N PRO A 51 -3.81 -4.62 0.92
CA PRO A 51 -3.71 -4.62 -0.54
C PRO A 51 -2.29 -4.24 -0.97
N SER A 52 -1.94 -4.55 -2.22
CA SER A 52 -0.66 -4.11 -2.79
C SER A 52 -0.67 -2.60 -3.00
N VAL A 53 0.44 -1.93 -2.71
CA VAL A 53 0.66 -0.54 -3.14
C VAL A 53 0.78 -0.53 -4.66
N VAL A 54 -0.21 0.09 -5.33
CA VAL A 54 -0.21 0.28 -6.78
C VAL A 54 -0.30 1.77 -7.07
N ASN A 55 0.81 2.35 -7.52
CA ASN A 55 0.84 3.75 -7.88
C ASN A 55 0.06 4.02 -9.17
N HIS A 56 -0.60 5.17 -9.22
CA HIS A 56 -1.27 5.62 -10.43
C HIS A 56 -0.25 6.24 -11.40
N THR A 57 -0.41 5.95 -12.69
CA THR A 57 0.56 6.31 -13.72
C THR A 57 0.75 7.83 -13.84
N SER A 58 -0.32 8.61 -13.82
CA SER A 58 -0.30 10.08 -13.94
C SER A 58 0.42 10.74 -12.77
N GLU A 59 0.11 10.33 -11.55
CA GLU A 59 0.65 10.88 -10.31
C GLU A 59 2.12 10.50 -10.14
N THR A 60 2.49 9.30 -10.59
CA THR A 60 3.90 8.87 -10.64
C THR A 60 4.68 9.68 -11.67
N ALA A 61 4.16 9.85 -12.88
CA ALA A 61 4.80 10.65 -13.91
C ALA A 61 4.99 12.11 -13.45
N PHE A 62 3.96 12.69 -12.83
CA PHE A 62 4.02 14.02 -12.23
C PHE A 62 5.13 14.12 -11.18
N ALA A 63 5.18 13.16 -10.24
CA ALA A 63 6.16 13.20 -9.17
C ALA A 63 7.60 12.98 -9.68
N CYS A 64 7.79 12.08 -10.66
CA CYS A 64 9.06 11.91 -11.34
C CYS A 64 9.51 13.21 -12.02
N GLN A 65 8.63 13.89 -12.75
CA GLN A 65 8.96 15.15 -13.39
C GLN A 65 9.35 16.23 -12.37
N VAL A 66 8.65 16.31 -11.23
CA VAL A 66 9.02 17.22 -10.14
C VAL A 66 10.41 16.91 -9.60
N ALA A 67 10.74 15.64 -9.41
CA ALA A 67 12.07 15.25 -8.95
C ALA A 67 13.16 15.63 -9.98
N LEU A 68 12.93 15.37 -11.27
CA LEU A 68 13.87 15.71 -12.34
C LEU A 68 14.12 17.22 -12.43
N ASP A 69 13.07 18.03 -12.33
CA ASP A 69 13.19 19.49 -12.41
C ASP A 69 13.87 20.08 -11.16
N THR A 70 13.70 19.43 -10.00
CA THR A 70 14.25 19.92 -8.73
C THR A 70 15.71 19.52 -8.54
N PHE A 71 16.09 18.31 -8.96
CA PHE A 71 17.40 17.71 -8.63
C PHE A 71 18.24 17.34 -9.84
N GLY A 72 17.72 17.49 -11.06
CA GLY A 72 18.40 17.15 -12.31
C GLY A 72 18.02 15.78 -12.87
N GLN A 73 18.56 15.46 -14.06
CA GLN A 73 18.14 14.30 -14.85
C GLN A 73 18.46 12.95 -14.20
N ASP A 74 19.46 12.90 -13.31
CA ASP A 74 19.88 11.66 -12.64
C ASP A 74 19.09 11.38 -11.34
N ALA A 75 18.07 12.19 -11.03
CA ALA A 75 17.34 12.11 -9.77
C ALA A 75 16.33 10.95 -9.69
N VAL A 76 15.98 10.36 -10.84
CA VAL A 76 14.97 9.29 -10.94
C VAL A 76 15.62 8.03 -11.48
N ILE A 77 15.34 6.89 -10.83
CA ILE A 77 15.83 5.57 -11.27
C ILE A 77 14.73 4.89 -12.08
N ASP A 78 15.01 4.67 -13.36
CA ASP A 78 14.12 3.91 -14.24
C ASP A 78 14.10 2.41 -13.89
N GLY A 79 12.95 1.78 -14.11
CA GLY A 79 12.80 0.33 -13.95
C GLY A 79 12.96 -0.17 -12.50
N PHE A 80 12.71 0.69 -11.52
CA PHE A 80 12.72 0.31 -10.11
C PHE A 80 11.80 -0.89 -9.87
N ARG A 81 12.36 -1.99 -9.38
CA ARG A 81 11.62 -3.25 -9.23
C ARG A 81 10.62 -3.16 -8.06
N PRO A 82 9.43 -3.78 -8.20
CA PRO A 82 8.50 -3.92 -7.08
C PRO A 82 9.17 -4.52 -5.84
N ARG A 83 8.78 -4.02 -4.66
CA ARG A 83 9.27 -4.50 -3.37
C ARG A 83 8.25 -5.43 -2.74
N THR A 84 8.74 -6.41 -1.98
CA THR A 84 7.90 -7.35 -1.23
C THR A 84 7.49 -6.82 0.15
N ALA A 85 7.82 -5.57 0.47
CA ALA A 85 7.41 -4.92 1.71
C ALA A 85 5.91 -4.63 1.65
N SER A 86 5.18 -4.98 2.72
CA SER A 86 3.81 -4.55 2.92
C SER A 86 3.79 -3.11 3.43
N GLU A 87 2.90 -2.28 2.89
CA GLU A 87 2.77 -0.87 3.23
C GLU A 87 1.28 -0.52 3.26
N ASP A 88 0.82 0.11 4.33
CA ASP A 88 -0.60 0.40 4.54
C ASP A 88 -1.08 1.60 3.71
N PHE A 89 -0.14 2.36 3.13
CA PHE A 89 -0.43 3.42 2.16
C PHE A 89 -1.28 2.94 0.97
N ALA A 90 -1.25 1.63 0.68
CA ALA A 90 -2.11 1.01 -0.33
C ALA A 90 -3.60 1.34 -0.13
N PHE A 91 -4.06 1.47 1.12
CA PHE A 91 -5.46 1.84 1.39
C PHE A 91 -5.80 3.26 0.95
N PHE A 92 -4.87 4.21 0.99
CA PHE A 92 -5.10 5.55 0.43
C PHE A 92 -5.22 5.47 -1.09
N LEU A 93 -4.35 4.69 -1.73
CA LEU A 93 -4.36 4.51 -3.18
C LEU A 93 -5.59 3.76 -3.70
N GLU A 94 -6.28 2.96 -2.88
CA GLU A 94 -7.59 2.41 -3.27
C GLU A 94 -8.69 3.46 -3.33
N GLN A 95 -8.52 4.63 -2.70
CA GLN A 95 -9.55 5.66 -2.57
C GLN A 95 -9.28 6.88 -3.44
N VAL A 96 -8.02 7.27 -3.60
CA VAL A 96 -7.62 8.47 -4.34
C VAL A 96 -6.42 8.20 -5.24
N PRO A 97 -6.36 8.83 -6.43
CA PRO A 97 -5.17 8.80 -7.26
C PRO A 97 -3.96 9.33 -6.48
N GLY A 98 -2.83 8.63 -6.58
CA GLY A 98 -1.63 8.97 -5.84
C GLY A 98 -0.42 8.12 -6.21
N SER A 99 0.72 8.49 -5.63
CA SER A 99 1.99 7.80 -5.82
C SER A 99 2.77 7.71 -4.50
N PHE A 100 3.26 6.51 -4.20
CA PHE A 100 4.16 6.21 -3.09
C PHE A 100 5.58 6.04 -3.65
N LEU A 101 6.52 6.85 -3.16
CA LEU A 101 7.87 6.94 -3.70
C LEU A 101 8.91 6.46 -2.69
N PHE A 102 9.97 5.83 -3.19
CA PHE A 102 11.16 5.55 -2.41
C PHE A 102 12.18 6.68 -2.61
N VAL A 103 12.74 7.18 -1.52
CA VAL A 103 13.88 8.09 -1.55
C VAL A 103 15.15 7.28 -1.30
N GLY A 104 16.13 7.41 -2.19
CA GLY A 104 17.40 6.70 -2.05
C GLY A 104 18.17 7.17 -0.82
N THR A 105 18.48 6.25 0.10
CA THR A 105 19.27 6.54 1.31
C THR A 105 20.76 6.23 1.15
N GLY A 106 21.19 5.78 -0.02
CA GLY A 106 22.55 5.29 -0.28
C GLY A 106 22.75 3.84 0.13
N GLU A 107 24.01 3.41 0.17
CA GLU A 107 24.41 2.06 0.60
C GLU A 107 24.22 1.89 2.11
N GLY A 108 23.73 0.73 2.53
CA GLY A 108 23.52 0.44 3.94
C GLY A 108 22.75 -0.86 4.19
N ALA A 109 22.62 -1.21 5.46
CA ALA A 109 21.77 -2.33 5.87
C ALA A 109 20.30 -2.06 5.48
N PRO A 110 19.51 -3.11 5.18
CA PRO A 110 18.10 -2.93 4.84
C PRO A 110 17.28 -2.46 6.05
N LEU A 111 16.09 -1.91 5.77
CA LEU A 111 15.09 -1.64 6.80
C LEU A 111 14.84 -2.89 7.67
N HIS A 112 14.59 -2.68 8.96
CA HIS A 112 14.46 -3.71 10.01
C HIS A 112 15.75 -4.44 10.41
N SER A 113 16.90 -4.15 9.80
CA SER A 113 18.19 -4.64 10.31
C SER A 113 18.57 -3.92 11.62
N PRO A 114 19.15 -4.60 12.63
CA PRO A 114 19.73 -3.93 13.80
C PRO A 114 20.89 -3.00 13.43
N ASP A 115 21.56 -3.27 12.31
CA ASP A 115 22.66 -2.46 11.79
C ASP A 115 22.16 -1.29 10.92
N TYR A 116 20.83 -1.09 10.81
CA TYR A 116 20.27 0.02 10.05
C TYR A 116 20.75 1.36 10.63
N ARG A 117 21.35 2.18 9.77
CA ARG A 117 21.80 3.54 10.06
C ARG A 117 21.08 4.47 9.09
N PHE A 118 20.30 5.38 9.65
CA PHE A 118 19.60 6.38 8.85
C PHE A 118 20.62 7.39 8.29
N ASN A 119 20.46 7.75 7.02
CA ASN A 119 21.33 8.73 6.36
C ASN A 119 20.77 10.14 6.55
N ASP A 120 21.23 10.88 7.54
CA ASP A 120 20.74 12.23 7.86
C ASP A 120 20.90 13.22 6.70
N ALA A 121 21.85 13.00 5.78
CA ALA A 121 22.03 13.83 4.60
C ALA A 121 20.80 13.81 3.68
N ILE A 122 19.92 12.81 3.77
CA ILE A 122 18.72 12.71 2.94
C ILE A 122 17.56 13.56 3.45
N ILE A 123 17.60 14.05 4.69
CA ILE A 123 16.49 14.81 5.29
C ILE A 123 16.20 16.07 4.47
N GLY A 124 17.24 16.84 4.13
CA GLY A 124 17.13 18.07 3.34
C GLY A 124 16.55 17.82 1.94
N PRO A 125 17.17 16.95 1.12
CA PRO A 125 16.65 16.60 -0.21
C PRO A 125 15.23 16.03 -0.19
N ALA A 126 14.90 15.12 0.74
CA ALA A 126 13.56 14.55 0.84
C ALA A 126 12.51 15.62 1.19
N ALA A 127 12.83 16.54 2.11
CA ALA A 127 11.96 17.65 2.44
C ALA A 127 11.78 18.61 1.26
N ALA A 128 12.85 18.91 0.52
CA ALA A 128 12.79 19.75 -0.68
C ALA A 128 11.88 19.14 -1.76
N LEU A 129 11.93 17.81 -1.96
CA LEU A 129 11.04 17.10 -2.88
C LEU A 129 9.57 17.31 -2.49
N TRP A 130 9.22 17.13 -1.21
CA TRP A 130 7.85 17.33 -0.74
C TRP A 130 7.38 18.78 -0.89
N VAL A 131 8.24 19.76 -0.62
CA VAL A 131 7.92 21.18 -0.84
C VAL A 131 7.66 21.45 -2.33
N ALA A 132 8.50 20.92 -3.22
CA ALA A 132 8.33 21.09 -4.66
C ALA A 132 7.04 20.43 -5.16
N LEU A 133 6.75 19.19 -4.72
CA LEU A 133 5.52 18.47 -5.04
C LEU A 133 4.28 19.26 -4.62
N ALA A 134 4.25 19.68 -3.35
CA ALA A 134 3.10 20.42 -2.80
C ALA A 134 2.90 21.76 -3.51
N ARG A 135 3.99 22.51 -3.75
CA ARG A 135 3.92 23.78 -4.49
C ARG A 135 3.39 23.57 -5.89
N ARG A 136 3.97 22.64 -6.66
CA ARG A 136 3.57 22.44 -8.05
C ARG A 136 2.14 21.92 -8.16
N PHE A 137 1.72 21.03 -7.26
CA PHE A 137 0.36 20.52 -7.23
C PHE A 137 -0.68 21.59 -6.89
N LEU A 138 -0.40 22.47 -5.91
CA LEU A 138 -1.37 23.46 -5.43
C LEU A 138 -1.41 24.74 -6.26
N THR A 139 -0.32 25.11 -6.91
CA THR A 139 -0.23 26.35 -7.71
C THR A 139 -0.48 26.11 -9.20
N GLY A 140 -0.31 24.88 -9.69
CA GLY A 140 -0.40 24.56 -11.11
C GLY A 140 0.73 25.15 -11.96
N GLU A 141 1.81 25.63 -11.34
CA GLU A 141 2.97 26.17 -12.06
C GLU A 141 3.70 25.05 -12.82
N THR A 142 3.56 25.04 -14.14
CA THR A 142 4.43 24.27 -15.03
C THR A 142 5.71 25.07 -15.21
N THR A 143 6.83 24.56 -14.66
CA THR A 143 8.16 25.17 -14.85
C THR A 143 8.67 24.89 -16.26
#